data_AF-A0A2X2LZ65-F1
#
_entry.id   AF-A0A2X2LZ65-F1
#
_cell.length_a   1.000
_cell.length_b   1.000
_cell.length_c   1.000
_cell.angle_alpha   90.00
_cell.angle_beta   90.00
_cell.angle_gamma   90.00
#
_symmetry.space_group_name_H-M   'P 1'
#
loop_
_entity.id
_entity.type
_entity.pdbx_description
1 polymer ?
#
loop_
_entity_poly.entity_id
_entity_poly.type
_entity_poly.pdbx_seq_one_letter_code
_entity_poly.pdbx_strand_id
1 'polypeptide(L)'
;MIRCLRFQSQLSFDIATETFEAMRTQMADIKFLSIERIVIELTKLMRGINVEKSFNHLKSLKAFNYMPYFEHLDMNQINVTEPIDLELLIAIVSVKFDINYSLKPLKLSNRQVKDINQYIQIMNALPSIITKEQLKMFVYDYDTNLIKNVMVAADVLKANDIQGHEPLIVNLQTIDETLHRLPMHNRKDMMVNGGVLMAHLNAKSGPWLKDLLRQIEIAIVTGKVSNEETEILKWVDNHVKI
;
A
#
# COMPACT_ATOMS: atom_id res chain seq x y z
N MET A 1 -13.00 -21.67 15.23
CA MET A 1 -11.62 -21.85 14.76
C MET A 1 -10.89 -20.52 14.57
N ILE A 2 -11.23 -19.68 13.58
CA ILE A 2 -10.51 -18.40 13.33
C ILE A 2 -10.48 -17.49 14.58
N ARG A 3 -11.58 -17.39 15.33
CA ARG A 3 -11.63 -16.65 16.60
C ARG A 3 -10.62 -17.11 17.65
N CYS A 4 -10.37 -18.43 17.72
CA CYS A 4 -9.40 -18.99 18.65
C CYS A 4 -7.99 -18.51 18.28
N LEU A 5 -7.64 -18.58 16.99
CA LEU A 5 -6.39 -18.04 16.45
C LEU A 5 -6.28 -16.52 16.64
N ARG A 6 -7.38 -15.78 16.45
CA ARG A 6 -7.42 -14.34 16.73
C ARG A 6 -7.12 -14.07 18.20
N PHE A 7 -7.79 -14.76 19.12
CA PHE A 7 -7.54 -14.53 20.54
C PHE A 7 -6.11 -14.92 20.92
N GLN A 8 -5.54 -15.98 20.32
CA GLN A 8 -4.14 -16.34 20.55
C GLN A 8 -3.22 -15.19 20.14
N SER A 9 -3.50 -14.56 19.01
CA SER A 9 -2.74 -13.39 18.53
C SER A 9 -2.87 -12.20 19.48
N GLN A 10 -4.08 -11.94 19.99
CA GLN A 10 -4.36 -10.76 20.81
C GLN A 10 -3.95 -10.90 22.28
N LEU A 11 -4.11 -12.09 22.86
CA LEU A 11 -3.96 -12.34 24.29
C LEU A 11 -2.74 -13.19 24.64
N SER A 12 -1.96 -13.60 23.63
CA SER A 12 -0.72 -14.39 23.80
C SER A 12 -0.88 -15.69 24.59
N PHE A 13 -2.02 -16.38 24.47
CA PHE A 13 -2.24 -17.67 25.12
C PHE A 13 -1.94 -18.86 24.19
N ASP A 14 -1.78 -20.04 24.79
CA ASP A 14 -1.59 -21.29 24.07
C ASP A 14 -2.89 -22.05 23.86
N ILE A 15 -3.13 -22.47 22.62
CA ILE A 15 -4.29 -23.31 22.29
C ILE A 15 -4.01 -24.71 22.83
N ALA A 16 -4.89 -25.22 23.68
CA ALA A 16 -4.80 -26.59 24.20
C ALA A 16 -4.72 -27.61 23.05
N THR A 17 -3.89 -28.64 23.21
CA THR A 17 -3.58 -29.64 22.17
C THR A 17 -4.85 -30.27 21.59
N GLU A 18 -5.78 -30.68 22.45
CA GLU A 18 -7.04 -31.30 22.05
C GLU A 18 -7.92 -30.33 21.24
N THR A 19 -7.88 -29.04 21.59
CA THR A 19 -8.59 -27.99 20.84
C THR A 19 -7.95 -27.78 19.49
N PHE A 20 -6.62 -27.77 19.41
CA PHE A 20 -5.89 -27.60 18.17
C PHE A 20 -6.14 -28.76 17.20
N GLU A 21 -6.14 -30.00 17.68
CA GLU A 21 -6.46 -31.18 16.87
C GLU A 21 -7.92 -31.17 16.38
N ALA A 22 -8.87 -30.79 17.25
CA ALA A 22 -10.26 -30.62 16.83
C ALA A 22 -10.43 -29.50 15.78
N MET A 23 -9.63 -28.42 15.87
CA MET A 23 -9.60 -27.38 14.84
C MET A 23 -9.04 -27.91 13.52
N ARG A 24 -8.02 -28.78 13.55
CA ARG A 24 -7.42 -29.38 12.36
C ARG A 24 -8.43 -30.23 11.59
N THR A 25 -9.22 -31.06 12.28
CA THR A 25 -10.22 -31.93 11.64
C THR A 25 -11.37 -31.15 11.01
N GLN A 26 -11.79 -30.03 11.63
CA GLN A 26 -12.92 -29.24 11.15
C GLN A 26 -12.53 -28.03 10.27
N MET A 27 -11.24 -27.79 9.99
CA MET A 27 -10.80 -26.52 9.39
C MET A 27 -11.50 -26.18 8.07
N ALA A 28 -11.84 -27.19 7.27
CA ALA A 28 -12.54 -27.05 6.01
C ALA A 28 -13.90 -26.34 6.13
N ASP A 29 -14.54 -26.36 7.30
CA ASP A 29 -15.83 -25.71 7.54
C ASP A 29 -15.79 -24.19 7.46
N ILE A 30 -14.60 -23.58 7.48
CA ILE A 30 -14.45 -22.15 7.25
C ILE A 30 -15.11 -21.73 5.93
N LYS A 31 -15.15 -22.61 4.92
CA LYS A 31 -15.81 -22.33 3.63
C LYS A 31 -17.31 -22.02 3.75
N PHE A 32 -17.95 -22.43 4.85
CA PHE A 32 -19.37 -22.15 5.12
C PHE A 32 -19.59 -20.83 5.89
N LEU A 33 -18.52 -20.18 6.35
CA LEU A 33 -18.61 -18.86 6.99
C LEU A 33 -18.72 -17.77 5.93
N SER A 34 -19.41 -16.68 6.27
CA SER A 34 -19.40 -15.49 5.42
C SER A 34 -17.99 -14.90 5.34
N ILE A 35 -17.59 -14.47 4.15
CA ILE A 35 -16.27 -13.87 3.95
C ILE A 35 -16.08 -12.60 4.78
N GLU A 36 -17.13 -11.81 4.99
CA GLU A 36 -17.09 -10.62 5.85
C GLU A 36 -16.67 -10.98 7.28
N ARG A 37 -17.15 -12.12 7.79
CA ARG A 37 -16.77 -12.59 9.13
C ARG A 37 -15.33 -13.07 9.16
N ILE A 38 -14.87 -13.76 8.11
CA ILE A 38 -13.47 -14.18 7.99
C ILE A 38 -12.56 -12.94 8.00
N VAL A 39 -12.85 -11.95 7.16
CA VAL A 39 -12.09 -10.70 7.05
C VAL A 39 -12.01 -9.97 8.39
N ILE A 40 -13.13 -9.79 9.10
CA ILE A 40 -13.12 -9.12 10.42
C ILE A 40 -12.23 -9.83 11.42
N GLU A 41 -12.24 -11.17 11.43
CA GLU A 41 -11.42 -11.95 12.35
C GLU A 41 -9.93 -11.90 11.94
N LEU A 42 -9.61 -11.93 10.65
CA LEU A 42 -8.26 -11.75 10.13
C LEU A 42 -7.72 -10.34 10.46
N THR A 43 -8.46 -9.27 10.21
CA THR A 43 -8.04 -7.90 10.54
C THR A 43 -7.63 -7.77 12.01
N LYS A 44 -8.39 -8.38 12.92
CA LYS A 44 -8.09 -8.36 14.34
C LYS A 44 -6.91 -9.26 14.73
N LEU A 45 -6.75 -10.39 14.03
CA LEU A 45 -5.64 -11.32 14.24
C LEU A 45 -4.32 -10.66 13.81
N MET A 46 -4.30 -9.98 12.66
CA MET A 46 -3.08 -9.40 12.10
C MET A 46 -2.48 -8.28 12.96
N ARG A 47 -3.32 -7.61 13.76
CA ARG A 47 -2.93 -6.55 14.71
C ARG A 47 -2.57 -7.07 16.11
N GLY A 48 -2.65 -8.38 16.35
CA GLY A 48 -2.35 -8.94 17.67
C GLY A 48 -0.84 -9.06 17.92
N ILE A 49 -0.43 -8.88 19.18
CA ILE A 49 0.97 -8.90 19.61
C ILE A 49 1.68 -10.24 19.30
N ASN A 50 0.94 -11.35 19.26
CA ASN A 50 1.45 -12.69 18.96
C ASN A 50 0.97 -13.19 17.59
N VAL A 51 0.96 -12.28 16.61
CA VAL A 51 0.50 -12.58 15.24
C VAL A 51 1.33 -13.66 14.57
N GLU A 52 2.65 -13.69 14.78
CA GLU A 52 3.54 -14.64 14.12
C GLU A 52 3.13 -16.09 14.44
N LYS A 53 2.95 -16.39 15.73
CA LYS A 53 2.50 -17.71 16.19
C LYS A 53 1.14 -18.07 15.59
N SER A 54 0.21 -17.12 15.62
CA SER A 54 -1.17 -17.32 15.15
C SER A 54 -1.24 -17.51 13.63
N PHE A 55 -0.41 -16.78 12.89
CA PHE A 55 -0.29 -16.87 11.44
C PHE A 55 0.36 -18.20 11.04
N ASN A 56 1.38 -18.65 11.76
CA ASN A 56 1.97 -19.98 11.58
C ASN A 56 0.95 -21.10 11.86
N HIS A 57 0.09 -20.92 12.87
CA HIS A 57 -1.01 -21.86 13.09
C HIS A 57 -2.05 -21.85 11.96
N LEU A 58 -2.43 -20.69 11.42
CA LEU A 58 -3.28 -20.60 10.21
C LEU A 58 -2.68 -21.42 9.05
N LYS A 59 -1.37 -21.29 8.81
CA LYS A 59 -0.62 -22.06 7.80
C LYS A 59 -0.68 -23.56 8.07
N SER A 60 -0.30 -23.98 9.28
CA SER A 60 -0.26 -25.40 9.67
C SER A 60 -1.63 -26.09 9.60
N LEU A 61 -2.71 -25.35 9.83
CA LEU A 61 -4.09 -25.84 9.74
C LEU A 61 -4.64 -25.76 8.30
N LYS A 62 -3.85 -25.27 7.33
CA LYS A 62 -4.25 -25.03 5.94
C LYS A 62 -5.51 -24.16 5.83
N ALA A 63 -5.68 -23.21 6.75
CA ALA A 63 -6.89 -22.40 6.83
C ALA A 63 -7.10 -21.55 5.57
N PHE A 64 -6.02 -21.02 4.98
CA PHE A 64 -6.05 -20.20 3.77
C PHE A 64 -6.60 -20.93 2.54
N ASN A 65 -6.46 -22.27 2.47
CA ASN A 65 -6.99 -23.08 1.37
C ASN A 65 -8.53 -23.06 1.30
N TYR A 66 -9.19 -22.59 2.36
CA TYR A 66 -10.64 -22.49 2.46
C TYR A 66 -11.13 -21.03 2.49
N MET A 67 -10.25 -20.07 2.23
CA MET A 67 -10.57 -18.64 2.20
C MET A 67 -10.55 -18.15 0.75
N PRO A 68 -11.65 -17.58 0.24
CA PRO A 68 -11.67 -16.88 -1.03
C PRO A 68 -10.49 -15.90 -1.15
N TYR A 69 -9.95 -15.74 -2.35
CA TYR A 69 -8.71 -15.00 -2.68
C TYR A 69 -7.39 -15.73 -2.36
N PHE A 70 -7.30 -16.47 -1.24
CA PHE A 70 -6.07 -17.14 -0.83
C PHE A 70 -5.99 -18.62 -1.22
N GLU A 71 -7.10 -19.22 -1.62
CA GLU A 71 -7.25 -20.67 -1.83
C GLU A 71 -6.26 -21.29 -2.84
N HIS A 72 -5.77 -20.50 -3.80
CA HIS A 72 -4.83 -20.92 -4.83
C HIS A 72 -3.38 -20.46 -4.58
N LEU A 73 -3.12 -19.82 -3.45
CA LEU A 73 -1.81 -19.27 -3.10
C LEU A 73 -1.11 -20.18 -2.09
N ASP A 74 0.19 -20.41 -2.29
CA ASP A 74 1.00 -21.13 -1.30
C ASP A 74 1.38 -20.20 -0.15
N MET A 75 0.42 -19.98 0.76
CA MET A 75 0.61 -19.11 1.92
C MET A 75 1.72 -19.58 2.87
N ASN A 76 2.31 -20.77 2.67
CA ASN A 76 3.51 -21.18 3.43
C ASN A 76 4.74 -20.33 3.10
N GLN A 77 4.77 -19.72 1.91
CA GLN A 77 5.83 -18.80 1.48
C GLN A 77 5.67 -17.40 2.05
N ILE A 78 4.59 -17.15 2.78
CA ILE A 78 4.33 -15.85 3.42
C ILE A 78 4.72 -15.92 4.89
N ASN A 79 5.47 -14.89 5.31
CA ASN A 79 5.94 -14.73 6.67
C ASN A 79 5.39 -13.44 7.27
N VAL A 80 4.89 -13.51 8.50
CA VAL A 80 4.39 -12.36 9.24
C VAL A 80 5.02 -12.44 10.62
N THR A 81 6.06 -11.63 10.83
CA THR A 81 6.90 -11.67 12.04
C THR A 81 6.43 -10.66 13.10
N GLU A 82 5.63 -9.67 12.70
CA GLU A 82 5.16 -8.58 13.56
C GLU A 82 3.76 -8.11 13.15
N PRO A 83 3.04 -7.36 14.02
CA PRO A 83 1.69 -6.90 13.73
C PRO A 83 1.64 -5.94 12.54
N ILE A 84 0.76 -6.25 11.58
CA ILE A 84 0.50 -5.42 10.40
C ILE A 84 -0.99 -5.31 10.12
N ASP A 85 -1.38 -4.35 9.29
CA ASP A 85 -2.75 -4.28 8.77
C ASP A 85 -3.02 -5.41 7.76
N LEU A 86 -4.27 -5.86 7.70
CA LEU A 86 -4.69 -6.89 6.74
C LEU A 86 -4.49 -6.42 5.29
N GLU A 87 -4.72 -5.14 5.04
CA GLU A 87 -4.50 -4.49 3.74
C GLU A 87 -3.03 -4.58 3.31
N LEU A 88 -2.09 -4.39 4.25
CA LEU A 88 -0.66 -4.53 3.98
C LEU A 88 -0.28 -5.99 3.73
N LEU A 89 -0.83 -6.95 4.51
CA LEU A 89 -0.65 -8.37 4.24
C LEU A 89 -1.11 -8.74 2.82
N ILE A 90 -2.30 -8.30 2.42
CA ILE A 90 -2.84 -8.60 1.09
C ILE A 90 -1.93 -8.00 0.01
N ALA A 91 -1.44 -6.78 0.21
CA ALA A 91 -0.49 -6.16 -0.72
C ALA A 91 0.84 -6.94 -0.81
N ILE A 92 1.40 -7.38 0.32
CA ILE A 92 2.61 -8.23 0.38
C ILE A 92 2.39 -9.52 -0.40
N VAL A 93 1.26 -10.19 -0.17
CA VAL A 93 0.86 -11.40 -0.90
C VAL A 93 0.77 -11.12 -2.39
N SER A 94 0.17 -9.98 -2.79
CA SER A 94 0.07 -9.60 -4.20
C SER A 94 1.41 -9.36 -4.86
N VAL A 95 2.34 -8.66 -4.19
CA VAL A 95 3.70 -8.43 -4.71
C VAL A 95 4.49 -9.74 -4.76
N LYS A 96 4.42 -10.57 -3.72
CA LYS A 96 5.15 -11.84 -3.63
C LYS A 96 4.81 -12.81 -4.77
N PHE A 97 3.53 -12.88 -5.13
CA PHE A 97 3.03 -13.81 -6.14
C PHE A 97 2.69 -13.17 -7.49
N ASP A 98 3.00 -11.88 -7.68
CA ASP A 98 2.64 -11.11 -8.89
C ASP A 98 1.14 -11.22 -9.25
N ILE A 99 0.28 -11.03 -8.26
CA ILE A 99 -1.17 -11.19 -8.40
C ILE A 99 -1.79 -9.93 -9.01
N ASN A 100 -2.46 -10.13 -10.15
CA ASN A 100 -3.21 -9.08 -10.86
C ASN A 100 -4.73 -9.32 -10.90
N TYR A 101 -5.24 -10.32 -10.18
CA TYR A 101 -6.68 -10.63 -10.16
C TYR A 101 -7.46 -9.86 -9.09
N SER A 102 -8.80 -9.92 -9.21
CA SER A 102 -9.74 -9.10 -8.45
C SER A 102 -9.76 -9.39 -6.94
N LEU A 103 -9.78 -8.32 -6.13
CA LEU A 103 -10.01 -8.36 -4.68
C LEU A 103 -11.50 -8.52 -4.28
N LYS A 104 -12.42 -8.53 -5.25
CA LYS A 104 -13.88 -8.67 -5.00
C LYS A 104 -14.26 -9.87 -4.12
N PRO A 105 -13.61 -11.05 -4.20
CA PRO A 105 -13.96 -12.19 -3.35
C PRO A 105 -13.88 -11.89 -1.86
N LEU A 106 -13.00 -10.97 -1.43
CA LEU A 106 -12.84 -10.56 -0.04
C LEU A 106 -13.93 -9.60 0.47
N LYS A 107 -14.76 -9.04 -0.43
CA LYS A 107 -15.82 -8.06 -0.11
C LYS A 107 -15.33 -6.87 0.75
N LEU A 108 -14.14 -6.37 0.45
CA LEU A 108 -13.56 -5.21 1.11
C LEU A 108 -14.26 -3.92 0.69
N SER A 109 -14.18 -2.89 1.54
CA SER A 109 -14.65 -1.55 1.18
C SER A 109 -13.79 -0.91 0.09
N ASN A 110 -14.36 0.05 -0.66
CA ASN A 110 -13.62 0.78 -1.71
C ASN A 110 -12.35 1.46 -1.17
N ARG A 111 -12.38 1.93 0.08
CA ARG A 111 -11.20 2.51 0.75
C ARG A 111 -10.10 1.47 0.93
N GLN A 112 -10.43 0.30 1.47
CA GLN A 112 -9.45 -0.78 1.68
C GLN A 112 -8.83 -1.25 0.36
N VAL A 113 -9.64 -1.39 -0.70
CA VAL A 113 -9.13 -1.73 -2.04
C VAL A 113 -8.16 -0.66 -2.56
N LYS A 114 -8.48 0.62 -2.35
CA LYS A 114 -7.58 1.73 -2.70
C LYS A 114 -6.27 1.66 -1.92
N ASP A 115 -6.34 1.44 -0.61
CA ASP A 115 -5.16 1.37 0.27
C ASP A 115 -4.26 0.17 -0.12
N ILE A 116 -4.83 -1.00 -0.40
CA ILE A 116 -4.09 -2.18 -0.91
C ILE A 116 -3.35 -1.85 -2.21
N ASN A 117 -4.04 -1.25 -3.18
CA ASN A 117 -3.41 -0.89 -4.45
C ASN A 117 -2.30 0.14 -4.26
N GLN A 118 -2.48 1.10 -3.33
CA GLN A 118 -1.44 2.07 -3.03
C GLN A 118 -0.24 1.43 -2.32
N TYR A 119 -0.46 0.48 -1.40
CA TYR A 119 0.64 -0.30 -0.81
C TYR A 119 1.45 -1.06 -1.86
N ILE A 120 0.79 -1.71 -2.83
CA ILE A 120 1.46 -2.40 -3.94
C ILE A 120 2.33 -1.40 -4.73
N GLN A 121 1.77 -0.24 -5.09
CA GLN A 121 2.51 0.80 -5.82
C GLN A 121 3.70 1.34 -5.02
N ILE A 122 3.52 1.58 -3.72
CA ILE A 122 4.56 2.03 -2.80
C ILE A 122 5.70 1.00 -2.75
N MET A 123 5.41 -0.28 -2.52
CA MET A 123 6.43 -1.33 -2.44
C MET A 123 7.20 -1.48 -3.76
N ASN A 124 6.53 -1.35 -4.91
CA ASN A 124 7.19 -1.42 -6.22
C ASN A 124 8.02 -0.17 -6.53
N ALA A 125 7.65 0.99 -6.03
CA ALA A 125 8.36 2.24 -6.27
C ALA A 125 9.57 2.43 -5.34
N LEU A 126 9.48 2.00 -4.08
CA LEU A 126 10.49 2.22 -3.04
C LEU A 126 11.93 1.86 -3.46
N PRO A 127 12.20 0.70 -4.09
CA PRO A 127 13.57 0.33 -4.49
C PRO A 127 14.21 1.27 -5.51
N SER A 128 13.40 2.02 -6.27
CA SER A 128 13.88 2.92 -7.32
C SER A 128 14.27 4.32 -6.82
N ILE A 129 14.02 4.62 -5.54
CA ILE A 129 14.22 5.96 -4.96
C ILE A 129 15.64 6.06 -4.42
N ILE A 130 16.51 6.69 -5.20
CA ILE A 130 17.93 6.87 -4.88
C ILE A 130 18.36 8.34 -4.81
N THR A 131 17.45 9.27 -5.11
CA THR A 131 17.71 10.72 -5.08
C THR A 131 16.64 11.47 -4.28
N LYS A 132 17.01 12.66 -3.78
CA LYS A 132 16.07 13.58 -3.11
C LYS A 132 14.94 14.04 -4.03
N GLU A 133 15.18 14.18 -5.33
CA GLU A 133 14.14 14.57 -6.30
C GLU A 133 13.07 13.48 -6.44
N GLN A 134 13.50 12.20 -6.53
CA GLN A 134 12.59 11.06 -6.54
C GLN A 134 11.81 10.95 -5.22
N LEU A 135 12.46 11.19 -4.08
CA LEU A 135 11.80 11.20 -2.77
C LEU A 135 10.67 12.24 -2.70
N LYS A 136 10.91 13.47 -3.19
CA LYS A 136 9.88 14.52 -3.24
C LYS A 136 8.65 14.07 -4.02
N MET A 137 8.87 13.53 -5.22
CA MET A 137 7.78 13.03 -6.05
C MET A 137 7.03 11.88 -5.39
N PHE A 138 7.77 10.95 -4.77
CA PHE A 138 7.20 9.81 -4.06
C PHE A 138 6.30 10.25 -2.89
N VAL A 139 6.78 11.19 -2.06
CA VAL A 139 6.01 11.73 -0.93
C VAL A 139 4.79 12.54 -1.40
N TYR A 140 4.87 13.19 -2.56
CA TYR A 140 3.74 13.91 -3.15
C TYR A 140 2.68 12.96 -3.74
N ASP A 141 3.09 11.86 -4.38
CA ASP A 141 2.19 10.97 -5.11
C ASP A 141 1.41 9.98 -4.22
N TYR A 142 1.94 9.64 -3.03
CA TYR A 142 1.41 8.60 -2.17
C TYR A 142 1.00 9.12 -0.78
N ASP A 143 0.07 8.43 -0.13
CA ASP A 143 -0.35 8.76 1.23
C ASP A 143 0.81 8.44 2.20
N THR A 144 1.21 9.45 2.96
CA THR A 144 2.38 9.36 3.84
C THR A 144 2.16 8.39 5.01
N ASN A 145 0.92 8.14 5.44
CA ASN A 145 0.65 7.12 6.44
C ASN A 145 0.87 5.72 5.85
N LEU A 146 0.44 5.49 4.60
CA LEU A 146 0.67 4.21 3.93
C LEU A 146 2.16 3.99 3.65
N ILE A 147 2.90 5.04 3.26
CA ILE A 147 4.37 4.96 3.15
C ILE A 147 4.97 4.53 4.49
N LYS A 148 4.64 5.22 5.59
CA LYS A 148 5.18 4.92 6.92
C LYS A 148 4.84 3.50 7.38
N ASN A 149 3.63 3.02 7.12
CA ASN A 149 3.23 1.66 7.46
C ASN A 149 4.11 0.61 6.74
N VAL A 150 4.43 0.83 5.46
CA VAL A 150 5.36 -0.05 4.72
C VAL A 150 6.77 0.01 5.31
N MET A 151 7.23 1.20 5.70
CA MET A 151 8.55 1.38 6.27
C MET A 151 8.71 0.75 7.66
N VAL A 152 7.68 0.81 8.50
CA VAL A 152 7.68 0.16 9.80
C VAL A 152 7.69 -1.36 9.64
N ALA A 153 6.98 -1.90 8.65
CA ALA A 153 6.94 -3.34 8.36
C ALA A 153 8.16 -3.87 7.58
N ALA A 154 9.31 -3.19 7.61
CA ALA A 154 10.48 -3.53 6.80
C ALA A 154 10.97 -4.98 7.04
N ASP A 155 10.90 -5.47 8.27
CA ASP A 155 11.30 -6.84 8.61
C ASP A 155 10.32 -7.87 8.02
N VAL A 156 9.01 -7.59 8.04
CA VAL A 156 8.03 -8.43 7.33
C VAL A 156 8.31 -8.45 5.83
N LEU A 157 8.54 -7.29 5.21
CA LEU A 157 8.83 -7.21 3.77
C LEU A 157 10.07 -8.05 3.42
N LYS A 158 11.15 -7.90 4.19
CA LYS A 158 12.38 -8.66 4.03
C LYS A 158 12.15 -10.16 4.22
N ALA A 159 11.35 -10.57 5.20
CA ALA A 159 10.99 -11.98 5.43
C ALA A 159 10.17 -12.60 4.28
N ASN A 160 9.66 -11.78 3.37
CA ASN A 160 8.95 -12.20 2.15
C ASN A 160 9.75 -11.91 0.87
N ASP A 161 11.06 -11.66 0.95
CA ASP A 161 11.93 -11.33 -0.20
C ASP A 161 11.45 -10.11 -1.01
N ILE A 162 10.73 -9.18 -0.39
CA ILE A 162 10.35 -7.92 -1.02
C ILE A 162 11.50 -6.93 -0.80
N GLN A 163 11.98 -6.33 -1.90
CA GLN A 163 13.08 -5.37 -1.85
C GLN A 163 12.71 -4.16 -1.00
N GLY A 164 13.63 -3.77 -0.13
CA GLY A 164 13.51 -2.58 0.69
C GLY A 164 13.87 -1.30 -0.06
N HIS A 165 14.20 -0.27 0.70
CA HIS A 165 14.58 1.05 0.21
C HIS A 165 16.05 1.36 0.54
N GLU A 166 16.58 2.45 -0.03
CA GLU A 166 17.89 3.00 0.35
C GLU A 166 17.74 3.82 1.65
N PRO A 167 18.18 3.32 2.82
CA PRO A 167 17.89 3.94 4.13
C PRO A 167 18.53 5.33 4.31
N LEU A 168 19.60 5.63 3.58
CA LEU A 168 20.22 6.96 3.60
C LEU A 168 19.36 8.03 2.91
N ILE A 169 18.51 7.62 1.97
CA ILE A 169 17.61 8.52 1.22
C ILE A 169 16.21 8.47 1.80
N VAL A 170 15.69 7.29 2.10
CA VAL A 170 14.32 7.05 2.53
C VAL A 170 14.33 6.54 3.97
N ASN A 171 13.88 7.36 4.89
CA ASN A 171 13.63 7.00 6.29
C ASN A 171 12.49 7.86 6.85
N LEU A 172 11.92 7.47 8.00
CA LEU A 172 10.73 8.15 8.55
C LEU A 172 10.92 9.66 8.70
N GLN A 173 12.10 10.09 9.15
CA GLN A 173 12.45 11.51 9.28
C GLN A 173 12.47 12.22 7.92
N THR A 174 13.16 11.66 6.93
CA THR A 174 13.23 12.28 5.59
C THR A 174 11.87 12.36 4.91
N ILE A 175 10.96 11.40 5.14
CA ILE A 175 9.58 11.46 4.65
C ILE A 175 8.85 12.65 5.27
N ASP A 176 8.93 12.80 6.58
CA ASP A 176 8.29 13.92 7.29
C ASP A 176 8.89 15.26 6.86
N GLU A 177 10.21 15.40 6.83
CA GLU A 177 10.87 16.63 6.38
C GLU A 177 10.52 16.98 4.93
N THR A 178 10.43 15.97 4.06
CA THR A 178 10.05 16.17 2.65
C THR A 178 8.62 16.67 2.57
N LEU A 179 7.68 16.03 3.27
CA LEU A 179 6.28 16.42 3.28
C LEU A 179 6.09 17.87 3.71
N HIS A 180 6.74 18.31 4.79
CA HIS A 180 6.65 19.69 5.29
C HIS A 180 7.23 20.73 4.33
N ARG A 181 8.17 20.34 3.47
CA ARG A 181 8.85 21.22 2.52
C ARG A 181 8.26 21.18 1.12
N LEU A 182 7.23 20.38 0.88
CA LEU A 182 6.58 20.33 -0.42
C LEU A 182 5.96 21.70 -0.74
N PRO A 183 6.18 22.24 -1.95
CA PRO A 183 5.58 23.51 -2.37
C PRO A 183 4.07 23.41 -2.64
N MET A 184 3.54 22.20 -2.77
CA MET A 184 2.13 21.87 -2.92
C MET A 184 1.86 20.44 -2.44
N HIS A 185 0.66 20.16 -1.95
CA HIS A 185 0.29 18.85 -1.40
C HIS A 185 -0.65 18.06 -2.30
N ASN A 186 -1.35 18.74 -3.19
CA ASN A 186 -2.20 18.09 -4.18
C ASN A 186 -2.38 19.00 -5.41
N ARG A 187 -2.82 18.41 -6.51
CA ARG A 187 -3.02 19.13 -7.78
C ARG A 187 -3.92 20.38 -7.66
N LYS A 188 -4.89 20.42 -6.74
CA LYS A 188 -5.78 21.58 -6.59
C LYS A 188 -5.07 22.80 -5.98
N ASP A 189 -3.92 22.61 -5.36
CA ASP A 189 -3.10 23.70 -4.82
C ASP A 189 -2.32 24.43 -5.92
N MET A 190 -2.28 23.87 -7.13
CA MET A 190 -1.57 24.46 -8.27
C MET A 190 -2.27 25.73 -8.75
N MET A 191 -1.50 26.80 -8.95
CA MET A 191 -2.05 28.11 -9.37
C MET A 191 -2.52 28.15 -10.82
N VAL A 192 -2.30 27.09 -11.59
CA VAL A 192 -2.89 26.92 -12.93
C VAL A 192 -3.80 25.70 -12.95
N ASN A 193 -4.81 25.76 -13.81
CA ASN A 193 -5.65 24.61 -14.14
C ASN A 193 -5.76 24.45 -15.65
N GLY A 194 -6.51 23.43 -16.07
CA GLY A 194 -6.68 23.13 -17.49
C GLY A 194 -7.23 24.28 -18.32
N GLY A 195 -8.15 25.07 -17.77
CA GLY A 195 -8.74 26.22 -18.44
C GLY A 195 -7.73 27.33 -18.70
N VAL A 196 -6.89 27.64 -17.71
CA VAL A 196 -5.81 28.64 -17.82
C VAL A 196 -4.83 28.24 -18.92
N LEU A 197 -4.40 26.97 -18.93
CA LEU A 197 -3.45 26.47 -19.94
C LEU A 197 -4.04 26.48 -21.35
N MET A 198 -5.30 26.08 -21.53
CA MET A 198 -5.97 26.13 -22.84
C MET A 198 -6.10 27.56 -23.37
N ALA A 199 -6.42 28.51 -22.50
CA ALA A 199 -6.53 29.92 -22.86
C ALA A 199 -5.16 30.51 -23.23
N HIS A 200 -4.14 30.27 -22.42
CA HIS A 200 -2.77 30.76 -22.65
C HIS A 200 -2.18 30.21 -23.96
N LEU A 201 -2.37 28.92 -24.23
CA LEU A 201 -1.82 28.24 -25.40
C LEU A 201 -2.72 28.35 -26.65
N ASN A 202 -3.89 29.00 -26.53
CA ASN A 202 -4.91 29.07 -27.57
C ASN A 202 -5.23 27.68 -28.19
N ALA A 203 -5.28 26.66 -27.34
CA ALA A 203 -5.42 25.26 -27.73
C ALA A 203 -6.74 24.68 -27.23
N LYS A 204 -7.35 23.80 -28.02
CA LYS A 204 -8.54 23.06 -27.59
C LYS A 204 -8.18 21.97 -26.59
N SER A 205 -9.17 21.60 -25.79
CA SER A 205 -9.06 20.48 -24.84
C SER A 205 -8.62 19.20 -25.56
N GLY A 206 -7.71 18.46 -24.94
CA GLY A 206 -7.23 17.19 -25.45
C GLY A 206 -6.38 16.42 -24.42
N PRO A 207 -5.98 15.17 -24.73
CA PRO A 207 -5.21 14.31 -23.82
C PRO A 207 -3.89 14.94 -23.34
N TRP A 208 -3.26 15.75 -24.19
CA TRP A 208 -2.02 16.48 -23.90
C TRP A 208 -2.07 17.29 -22.60
N LEU A 209 -3.26 17.77 -22.21
CA LEU A 209 -3.45 18.57 -21.01
C LEU A 209 -3.15 17.78 -19.73
N LYS A 210 -3.47 16.47 -19.72
CA LYS A 210 -3.18 15.61 -18.56
C LYS A 210 -1.68 15.49 -18.34
N ASP A 211 -0.94 15.27 -19.41
CA ASP A 211 0.51 15.09 -19.39
C ASP A 211 1.21 16.41 -19.06
N LEU A 212 0.74 17.52 -19.63
CA LEU A 212 1.26 18.84 -19.31
C LEU A 212 1.04 19.20 -17.82
N LEU A 213 -0.18 19.01 -17.31
CA LEU A 213 -0.44 19.25 -15.88
C LEU A 213 0.48 18.40 -14.99
N ARG A 214 0.75 17.15 -15.38
CA ARG A 214 1.68 16.29 -14.65
C ARG A 214 3.13 16.79 -14.74
N GLN A 215 3.58 17.28 -15.89
CA GLN A 215 4.91 17.88 -16.03
C GLN A 215 5.06 19.12 -15.16
N ILE A 216 4.03 19.97 -15.09
CA ILE A 216 4.00 21.15 -14.23
C ILE A 216 4.05 20.72 -12.76
N GLU A 217 3.26 19.73 -12.33
CA GLU A 217 3.34 19.18 -10.97
C GLU A 217 4.75 18.74 -10.62
N ILE A 218 5.40 17.98 -11.51
CA ILE A 218 6.79 17.54 -11.32
C ILE A 218 7.71 18.76 -11.20
N ALA A 219 7.59 19.75 -12.09
CA ALA A 219 8.43 20.94 -12.06
C ALA A 219 8.25 21.73 -10.74
N ILE A 220 7.02 21.89 -10.26
CA ILE A 220 6.73 22.58 -9.00
C ILE A 220 7.28 21.78 -7.82
N VAL A 221 6.88 20.53 -7.67
CA VAL A 221 7.26 19.66 -6.53
C VAL A 221 8.78 19.50 -6.43
N THR A 222 9.47 19.38 -7.56
CA THR A 222 10.93 19.25 -7.59
C THR A 222 11.67 20.57 -7.33
N GLY A 223 10.97 21.70 -7.45
CA GLY A 223 11.50 23.05 -7.22
C GLY A 223 12.09 23.73 -8.46
N LYS A 224 11.75 23.24 -9.66
CA LYS A 224 12.19 23.81 -10.95
C LYS A 224 11.39 25.07 -11.33
N VAL A 225 10.17 25.21 -10.83
CA VAL A 225 9.32 26.39 -10.99
C VAL A 225 8.58 26.68 -9.69
N SER A 226 8.35 27.95 -9.36
CA SER A 226 7.51 28.34 -8.23
C SER A 226 6.04 28.06 -8.55
N ASN A 227 5.22 27.80 -7.53
CA ASN A 227 3.78 27.65 -7.69
C ASN A 227 3.09 29.02 -7.82
N GLU A 228 3.45 29.77 -8.86
CA GLU A 228 2.87 31.07 -9.20
C GLU A 228 2.42 31.02 -10.66
N GLU A 229 1.20 31.51 -10.95
CA GLU A 229 0.61 31.42 -12.30
C GLU A 229 1.56 31.96 -13.38
N THR A 230 2.14 33.15 -13.16
CA THR A 230 3.05 33.78 -14.14
C THR A 230 4.31 32.97 -14.40
N GLU A 231 4.91 32.39 -13.37
CA GLU A 231 6.13 31.59 -13.52
C GLU A 231 5.84 30.24 -14.16
N ILE A 232 4.69 29.63 -13.83
CA ILE A 232 4.24 28.40 -14.47
C ILE A 232 3.99 28.63 -15.97
N LEU A 233 3.31 29.70 -16.37
CA LEU A 233 3.04 29.98 -17.78
C LEU A 233 4.33 30.23 -18.58
N LYS A 234 5.28 31.00 -18.03
CA LYS A 234 6.61 31.15 -18.63
C LYS A 234 7.34 29.82 -18.77
N TRP A 235 7.25 28.95 -17.77
CA TRP A 235 7.83 27.62 -17.82
C TRP A 235 7.20 26.78 -18.94
N VAL A 236 5.87 26.83 -19.08
CA VAL A 236 5.12 26.14 -20.14
C VAL A 236 5.59 26.60 -21.53
N ASP A 237 5.71 27.91 -21.77
CA ASP A 237 6.16 28.45 -23.06
C ASP A 237 7.55 27.95 -23.48
N ASN A 238 8.43 27.71 -22.51
CA ASN A 238 9.80 27.24 -22.76
C ASN A 238 9.91 25.72 -22.96
N HIS A 239 8.92 24.93 -22.51
CA HIS A 239 9.02 23.47 -22.45
C HIS A 239 7.97 22.74 -23.30
N VAL A 240 6.91 23.42 -23.72
CA VAL A 240 5.86 22.85 -24.57
C VAL A 240 6.01 23.38 -25.98
N LYS A 241 6.27 22.47 -26.93
CA LYS A 241 6.07 22.75 -28.35
C LYS A 241 4.69 22.24 -28.74
N ILE A 242 3.83 23.14 -29.19
CA ILE A 242 2.53 22.83 -29.79
C ILE A 242 2.69 22.75 -31.30
#